data_AF-A0A3D1DKG2-F1
#
_entry.id   AF-A0A3D1DKG2-F1
#
_cell.length_a   1.000
_cell.length_b   1.000
_cell.length_c   1.000
_cell.angle_alpha   90.00
_cell.angle_beta   90.00
_cell.angle_gamma   90.00
#
_symmetry.space_group_name_H-M   'P 1'
#
loop_
_entity.id
_entity.type
_entity.pdbx_description
1 polymer ?
#
loop_
_entity_poly.entity_id
_entity_poly.type
_entity_poly.pdbx_seq_one_letter_code
_entity_poly.pdbx_strand_id
1 'polypeptide(L)'
;MSSRQPSSGCAEFRQQTSLSRRGFLRAGGLGLAGLSLADLLTIEAQAAPRTGNDNSVLILWMRGGPSQHETWDPKMAAPAEYRGAFGSTGTSVPGIEICDMLPRSARLMDKWSIIRSLHHTNAGHSAGDQILFTGHLPGPDPTVNIHPSCGSIVSEQLGHLTPELPPYVMIPRQVPGTDSAYLGAAHKPFETLSDPANHKPFQLRNFSLVEGISDRRFGNRKSLLQQFDRFRQRVDQSGQLDAINDFQQQAYGILSSDR
;
A
#
# COMPACT_ATOMS: atom_id res chain seq x y z
N MET A 1 -17.65 14.36 16.63
CA MET A 1 -17.21 15.50 15.81
C MET A 1 -16.99 15.01 14.40
N SER A 2 -17.88 15.40 13.47
CA SER A 2 -17.92 14.89 12.09
C SER A 2 -16.80 15.54 11.28
N SER A 3 -15.79 14.76 10.90
CA SER A 3 -14.76 15.16 9.95
C SER A 3 -15.38 15.20 8.56
N ARG A 4 -15.67 16.41 8.07
CA ARG A 4 -16.01 16.62 6.65
C ARG A 4 -14.80 16.23 5.81
N GLN A 5 -15.00 15.35 4.84
CA GLN A 5 -14.03 15.06 3.79
C GLN A 5 -13.54 16.36 3.14
N PRO A 6 -12.29 16.43 2.64
CA PRO A 6 -11.84 17.56 1.85
C PRO A 6 -12.65 17.59 0.56
N SER A 7 -13.65 18.46 0.51
CA SER A 7 -14.45 18.68 -0.69
C SER A 7 -13.52 19.13 -1.82
N SER A 8 -13.56 18.44 -2.96
CA SER A 8 -12.87 18.82 -4.19
C SER A 8 -13.47 20.11 -4.77
N GLY A 9 -12.62 20.92 -5.40
CA GLY A 9 -13.00 22.18 -6.09
C GLY A 9 -12.58 23.48 -5.36
N CYS A 10 -12.40 24.55 -6.14
CA CYS A 10 -12.05 25.88 -5.64
C CYS A 10 -13.14 26.41 -4.69
N ALA A 11 -12.74 26.98 -3.55
CA ALA A 11 -13.66 27.52 -2.54
C ALA A 11 -14.64 28.57 -3.11
N GLU A 12 -14.15 29.34 -4.08
CA GLU A 12 -14.89 30.41 -4.76
C GLU A 12 -15.99 29.84 -5.67
N PHE A 13 -15.72 28.75 -6.39
CA PHE A 13 -16.72 28.06 -7.22
C PHE A 13 -17.87 27.52 -6.39
N ARG A 14 -17.58 26.97 -5.20
CA ARG A 14 -18.61 26.48 -4.26
C ARG A 14 -19.44 27.59 -3.64
N GLN A 15 -18.82 28.72 -3.29
CA GLN A 15 -19.56 29.89 -2.82
C GLN A 15 -20.53 30.40 -3.90
N GLN A 16 -20.11 30.40 -5.16
CA GLN A 16 -20.90 30.89 -6.28
C GLN A 16 -21.99 29.92 -6.77
N THR A 17 -21.88 28.63 -6.48
CA THR A 17 -22.84 27.57 -6.86
C THR A 17 -23.70 27.05 -5.70
N SER A 18 -23.61 27.66 -4.51
CA SER A 18 -24.46 27.34 -3.35
C SER A 18 -25.96 27.40 -3.70
N LEU A 19 -26.76 26.54 -3.05
CA LEU A 19 -28.21 26.38 -3.23
C LEU A 19 -28.99 27.69 -2.99
N SER A 20 -28.94 28.56 -3.97
CA SER A 20 -29.56 29.87 -4.01
C SER A 20 -30.04 30.12 -5.44
N ARG A 21 -31.07 30.96 -5.62
CA ARG A 21 -31.60 31.30 -6.95
C ARG A 21 -30.51 31.79 -7.91
N ARG A 22 -29.52 32.53 -7.39
CA ARG A 22 -28.39 33.04 -8.17
C ARG A 22 -27.36 31.94 -8.50
N GLY A 23 -27.14 31.00 -7.58
CA GLY A 23 -26.32 29.81 -7.84
C GLY A 23 -26.94 28.89 -8.90
N PHE A 24 -28.26 28.70 -8.88
CA PHE A 24 -28.98 27.92 -9.90
C PHE A 24 -28.88 28.54 -11.30
N LEU A 25 -29.05 29.86 -11.42
CA LEU A 25 -28.90 30.56 -12.71
C LEU A 25 -27.46 30.55 -13.22
N ARG A 26 -26.46 30.61 -12.33
CA ARG A 26 -25.03 30.50 -12.71
C ARG A 26 -24.67 29.09 -13.15
N ALA A 27 -25.11 28.07 -12.42
CA ALA A 27 -24.94 26.67 -12.79
C ALA A 27 -25.65 26.34 -14.12
N GLY A 28 -26.88 26.85 -14.32
CA GLY A 28 -27.60 26.74 -15.59
C GLY A 28 -26.94 27.50 -16.75
N GLY A 29 -26.36 28.67 -16.48
CA GLY A 29 -25.59 29.44 -17.46
C GLY A 29 -24.30 28.76 -17.91
N LEU A 30 -23.61 28.06 -17.00
CA LEU A 30 -22.46 27.23 -17.34
C LEU A 30 -22.85 26.03 -18.23
N GLY A 31 -24.00 25.42 -17.96
CA GLY A 31 -24.56 24.38 -18.83
C GLY A 31 -24.90 24.87 -20.24
N LEU A 32 -25.36 26.12 -20.39
CA LEU A 32 -25.62 26.74 -21.71
C LEU A 32 -24.33 27.08 -22.47
N ALA A 33 -23.20 27.24 -21.77
CA ALA A 33 -21.88 27.45 -22.37
C ALA A 33 -21.17 26.14 -22.77
N GLY A 34 -21.85 24.99 -22.67
CA GLY A 34 -21.35 23.69 -23.16
C GLY A 34 -20.44 22.92 -22.19
N LEU A 35 -20.35 23.35 -20.92
CA LEU A 35 -19.70 22.57 -19.87
C LEU A 35 -20.77 21.92 -19.01
N SER A 36 -21.20 20.72 -19.39
CA SER A 36 -22.08 19.93 -18.53
C SER A 36 -21.29 19.27 -17.40
N LEU A 37 -21.97 18.88 -16.32
CA LEU A 37 -21.37 18.06 -15.26
C LEU A 37 -20.80 16.75 -15.84
N ALA A 38 -21.43 16.19 -16.88
CA ALA A 38 -20.94 15.00 -17.55
C ALA A 38 -19.62 15.27 -18.28
N ASP A 39 -19.47 16.44 -18.92
CA ASP A 39 -18.22 16.85 -19.58
C ASP A 39 -17.10 17.05 -18.55
N LEU A 40 -17.43 17.66 -17.40
CA LEU A 40 -16.48 17.84 -16.31
C LEU A 40 -16.01 16.51 -15.72
N LEU A 41 -16.93 15.58 -15.46
CA LEU A 41 -16.58 14.22 -15.00
C LEU A 41 -15.78 13.44 -16.05
N THR A 42 -16.06 13.66 -17.35
CA THR A 42 -15.31 13.04 -18.45
C THR A 42 -13.90 13.61 -18.55
N ILE A 43 -13.74 14.93 -18.40
CA ILE A 43 -12.44 15.61 -18.39
C ILE A 43 -11.63 15.19 -17.15
N GLU A 44 -12.26 15.05 -15.98
CA GLU A 44 -11.61 14.52 -14.77
C GLU A 44 -11.18 13.07 -14.96
N ALA A 45 -12.00 12.22 -15.59
CA ALA A 45 -11.63 10.86 -15.92
C ALA A 45 -10.52 10.75 -16.98
N GLN A 46 -10.38 11.77 -17.85
CA GLN A 46 -9.33 11.87 -18.87
C GLN A 46 -8.07 12.61 -18.39
N ALA A 47 -8.13 13.27 -17.23
CA ALA A 47 -6.98 13.96 -16.68
C ALA A 47 -5.88 12.92 -16.40
N ALA A 48 -4.71 13.13 -17.01
CA ALA A 48 -3.57 12.24 -16.83
C ALA A 48 -3.29 12.07 -15.33
N PRO A 49 -2.94 10.85 -14.87
CA PRO A 49 -2.56 10.64 -13.48
C PRO A 49 -1.49 11.66 -13.13
N ARG A 50 -1.69 12.36 -12.00
CA ARG A 50 -0.72 13.35 -11.51
C ARG A 50 0.65 12.67 -11.52
N THR A 51 1.62 13.31 -12.17
CA THR A 51 3.03 12.93 -12.11
C THR A 51 3.52 13.16 -10.68
N GLY A 52 3.12 12.28 -9.78
CA GLY A 52 3.43 12.31 -8.36
C GLY A 52 4.76 11.59 -8.13
N ASN A 53 5.59 12.19 -7.28
CA ASN A 53 6.89 11.70 -6.81
C ASN A 53 7.05 10.17 -6.85
N ASP A 54 8.15 9.72 -7.45
CA ASP A 54 8.59 8.32 -7.59
C ASP A 54 9.11 7.72 -6.26
N ASN A 55 8.37 7.91 -5.17
CA ASN A 55 8.79 7.43 -3.86
C ASN A 55 8.37 5.98 -3.66
N SER A 56 9.34 5.09 -3.46
CA SER A 56 9.12 3.71 -3.01
C SER A 56 9.34 3.61 -1.52
N VAL A 57 8.46 2.89 -0.80
CA VAL A 57 8.59 2.66 0.64
C VAL A 57 8.87 1.18 0.90
N LEU A 58 9.98 0.89 1.58
CA LEU A 58 10.28 -0.44 2.09
C LEU A 58 9.99 -0.49 3.59
N ILE A 59 9.10 -1.38 4.00
CA ILE A 59 8.84 -1.66 5.41
C ILE A 59 9.59 -2.93 5.81
N LEU A 60 10.63 -2.78 6.64
CA LEU A 60 11.30 -3.90 7.28
C LEU A 60 10.54 -4.29 8.56
N TRP A 61 9.60 -5.22 8.44
CA TRP A 61 8.79 -5.68 9.57
C TRP A 61 9.44 -6.86 10.30
N MET A 62 10.02 -6.60 11.46
CA MET A 62 10.60 -7.65 12.33
C MET A 62 9.56 -8.13 13.34
N ARG A 63 8.67 -9.04 12.93
CA ARG A 63 7.64 -9.61 13.81
C ARG A 63 8.28 -10.34 14.99
N GLY A 64 7.83 -10.04 16.21
CA GLY A 64 8.49 -10.50 17.45
C GLY A 64 9.62 -9.57 17.88
N GLY A 65 10.48 -9.18 16.94
CA GLY A 65 11.36 -8.02 17.00
C GLY A 65 12.47 -8.04 18.07
N PRO A 66 13.58 -7.35 17.83
CA PRO A 66 14.54 -7.07 18.89
C PRO A 66 13.97 -6.05 19.88
N SER A 67 14.35 -6.13 21.16
CA SER A 67 13.92 -5.15 22.16
C SER A 67 14.37 -3.74 21.79
N GLN A 68 13.58 -2.73 22.16
CA GLN A 68 14.01 -1.33 22.05
C GLN A 68 15.27 -1.06 22.88
N HIS A 69 15.41 -1.74 24.03
CA HIS A 69 16.59 -1.61 24.89
C HIS A 69 17.84 -2.23 24.28
N GLU A 70 17.71 -3.22 23.39
CA GLU A 70 18.84 -3.82 22.69
C GLU A 70 19.08 -3.20 21.30
N THR A 71 18.33 -2.15 20.94
CA THR A 71 18.44 -1.50 19.64
C THR A 71 18.55 0.02 19.75
N TRP A 72 17.42 0.72 19.79
CA TRP A 72 17.36 2.15 19.54
C TRP A 72 17.28 2.99 20.81
N ASP A 73 17.13 2.37 21.98
CA ASP A 73 16.97 3.08 23.26
C ASP A 73 17.51 2.25 24.44
N PRO A 74 18.84 2.16 24.63
CA PRO A 74 19.48 1.25 25.60
C PRO A 74 19.17 1.53 27.07
N LYS A 75 18.50 2.64 27.40
CA LYS A 75 18.12 3.02 28.78
C LYS A 75 19.28 2.91 29.78
N MET A 76 20.47 3.41 29.45
CA MET A 76 21.69 3.24 30.28
C MET A 76 21.58 3.80 31.70
N ALA A 77 20.68 4.76 31.92
CA ALA A 77 20.40 5.35 33.23
C ALA A 77 19.39 4.56 34.09
N ALA A 78 18.71 3.55 33.53
CA ALA A 78 17.81 2.69 34.29
C ALA A 78 18.62 1.66 35.14
N PRO A 79 18.05 1.13 36.23
CA PRO A 79 18.70 0.10 37.02
C PRO A 79 19.06 -1.13 36.19
N ALA A 80 20.09 -1.88 36.61
CA ALA A 80 20.64 -3.02 35.89
C ALA A 80 19.59 -4.12 35.62
N GLU A 81 18.59 -4.22 36.48
CA GLU A 81 17.47 -5.16 36.41
C GLU A 81 16.45 -4.81 35.32
N TYR A 82 16.43 -3.57 34.84
CA TYR A 82 15.46 -3.06 33.86
C TYR A 82 16.07 -2.64 32.52
N ARG A 83 17.34 -2.21 32.52
CA ARG A 83 18.04 -1.83 31.28
C ARG A 83 18.46 -3.07 30.48
N GLY A 84 18.71 -2.88 29.18
CA GLY A 84 19.20 -3.96 28.32
C GLY A 84 20.59 -4.47 28.74
N ALA A 85 20.96 -5.67 28.28
CA ALA A 85 22.24 -6.30 28.61
C ALA A 85 23.46 -5.67 27.90
N PHE A 86 23.22 -4.88 26.86
CA PHE A 86 24.25 -4.26 26.01
C PHE A 86 24.54 -2.82 26.42
N GLY A 87 25.68 -2.30 25.97
CA GLY A 87 26.07 -0.91 26.21
C GLY A 87 25.42 0.07 25.24
N SER A 88 25.75 1.35 25.39
CA SER A 88 25.44 2.38 24.40
C SER A 88 26.68 2.84 23.65
N THR A 89 26.46 3.30 22.42
CA THR A 89 27.47 3.96 21.61
C THR A 89 26.90 5.27 21.05
N GLY A 90 27.74 6.30 21.01
CA GLY A 90 27.42 7.56 20.34
C GLY A 90 27.27 7.36 18.83
N THR A 91 26.40 8.14 18.21
CA THR A 91 26.15 8.08 16.75
C THR A 91 26.84 9.23 15.99
N SER A 92 26.72 9.26 14.66
CA SER A 92 27.16 10.38 13.82
C SER A 92 26.43 11.70 14.11
N VAL A 93 25.30 11.65 14.82
CA VAL A 93 24.53 12.81 15.25
C VAL A 93 24.80 13.07 16.75
N PRO A 94 25.38 14.23 17.13
CA PRO A 94 25.66 14.54 18.53
C PRO A 94 24.41 14.46 19.41
N GLY A 95 24.55 13.83 20.57
CA GLY A 95 23.47 13.67 21.55
C GLY A 95 22.54 12.48 21.31
N ILE A 96 22.72 11.73 20.22
CA ILE A 96 21.99 10.47 19.99
C ILE A 96 22.91 9.29 20.30
N GLU A 97 22.44 8.42 21.20
CA GLU A 97 23.04 7.13 21.51
C GLU A 97 22.08 5.98 21.14
N ILE A 98 22.66 4.86 20.71
CA ILE A 98 21.97 3.59 20.43
C ILE A 98 22.80 2.42 21.00
N CYS A 99 22.29 1.18 20.90
CA CYS A 99 23.00 -0.03 21.33
C CYS A 99 24.38 -0.17 20.66
N ASP A 100 25.41 -0.51 21.45
CA ASP A 100 26.80 -0.69 21.00
C ASP A 100 26.99 -1.84 19.99
N MET A 101 26.04 -2.78 19.93
CA MET A 101 25.96 -3.86 18.93
C MET A 101 25.54 -3.39 17.52
N LEU A 102 25.21 -2.11 17.34
CA LEU A 102 24.77 -1.54 16.05
C LEU A 102 25.75 -0.47 15.49
N PRO A 103 27.07 -0.74 15.40
CA PRO A 103 28.06 0.29 15.05
C PRO A 103 27.96 0.78 13.61
N ARG A 104 27.32 0.02 12.71
CA ARG A 104 27.03 0.47 11.34
C ARG A 104 25.85 1.43 11.30
N SER A 105 24.80 1.14 12.07
CA SER A 105 23.64 2.03 12.20
C SER A 105 24.01 3.35 12.87
N ALA A 106 24.85 3.30 13.90
CA ALA A 106 25.35 4.48 14.61
C ALA A 106 26.09 5.45 13.65
N ARG A 107 26.89 4.91 12.74
CA ARG A 107 27.62 5.71 11.74
C ARG A 107 26.72 6.38 10.69
N LEU A 108 25.51 5.85 10.49
CA LEU A 108 24.56 6.31 9.49
C LEU A 108 23.38 7.09 10.09
N MET A 109 23.45 7.48 11.37
CA MET A 109 22.32 8.10 12.09
C MET A 109 21.84 9.43 11.46
N ASP A 110 22.69 10.12 10.69
CA ASP A 110 22.32 11.32 9.93
C ASP A 110 21.42 11.03 8.71
N LYS A 111 21.18 9.75 8.38
CA LYS A 111 20.38 9.32 7.22
C LYS A 111 18.98 8.84 7.57
N TRP A 112 18.65 8.69 8.86
CA TRP A 112 17.36 8.16 9.30
C TRP A 112 16.96 8.77 10.64
N SER A 113 15.76 8.48 11.10
CA SER A 113 15.22 9.02 12.35
C SER A 113 14.66 7.90 13.23
N ILE A 114 14.81 8.06 14.53
CA ILE A 114 14.27 7.14 15.53
C ILE A 114 12.96 7.71 16.07
N ILE A 115 11.90 6.91 16.07
CA ILE A 115 10.63 7.26 16.71
C ILE A 115 10.46 6.41 17.97
N ARG A 116 10.68 7.01 19.16
CA ARG A 116 10.56 6.33 20.47
C ARG A 116 9.20 6.53 21.14
N SER A 117 8.30 7.29 20.52
CA SER A 117 6.99 7.66 21.07
C SER A 117 5.87 6.66 20.75
N LEU A 118 6.13 5.70 19.86
CA LEU A 118 5.14 4.72 19.44
C LEU A 118 4.92 3.68 20.55
N HIS A 119 3.67 3.54 20.99
CA HIS A 119 3.27 2.52 21.95
C HIS A 119 1.79 2.16 21.74
N HIS A 120 1.40 0.98 22.20
CA HIS A 120 0.01 0.54 22.33
C HIS A 120 -0.14 -0.31 23.59
N THR A 121 -1.37 -0.48 24.07
CA THR A 121 -1.67 -1.24 25.30
C THR A 121 -2.06 -2.70 25.05
N ASN A 122 -2.11 -3.13 23.78
CA ASN A 122 -2.41 -4.50 23.41
C ASN A 122 -1.17 -5.40 23.55
N ALA A 123 -1.29 -6.58 24.15
CA ALA A 123 -0.18 -7.53 24.32
C ALA A 123 -0.13 -8.63 23.24
N GLY A 124 -1.11 -8.70 22.35
CA GLY A 124 -1.19 -9.73 21.31
C GLY A 124 -0.31 -9.42 20.11
N HIS A 125 0.47 -10.40 19.65
CA HIS A 125 1.36 -10.24 18.48
C HIS A 125 0.60 -9.81 17.22
N SER A 126 -0.42 -10.58 16.80
CA SER A 126 -1.25 -10.25 15.63
C SER A 126 -1.98 -8.91 15.78
N ALA A 127 -2.36 -8.55 17.00
CA ALA A 127 -3.00 -7.28 17.29
C ALA A 127 -2.04 -6.10 17.10
N GLY A 128 -0.79 -6.23 17.56
CA GLY A 128 0.26 -5.25 17.32
C GLY A 128 0.55 -5.06 15.83
N ASP A 129 0.62 -6.17 15.07
CA ASP A 129 0.77 -6.11 13.61
C ASP A 129 -0.37 -5.27 12.98
N GLN A 130 -1.63 -5.52 13.36
CA GLN A 130 -2.78 -4.74 12.86
C GLN A 130 -2.68 -3.25 13.21
N ILE A 131 -2.34 -2.92 14.45
CA ILE A 131 -2.25 -1.53 14.89
C ILE A 131 -1.21 -0.77 14.06
N LEU A 132 -0.06 -1.38 13.79
CA LEU A 132 1.02 -0.73 13.05
C LEU A 132 0.73 -0.60 11.57
N PHE A 133 0.13 -1.62 10.94
CA PHE A 133 -0.16 -1.55 9.50
C PHE A 133 -1.44 -0.79 9.18
N THR A 134 -2.44 -0.77 10.06
CA THR A 134 -3.75 -0.14 9.79
C THR A 134 -3.99 1.15 10.56
N GLY A 135 -3.26 1.39 11.66
CA GLY A 135 -3.53 2.50 12.59
C GLY A 135 -4.77 2.28 13.48
N HIS A 136 -5.40 1.12 13.43
CA HIS A 136 -6.64 0.80 14.15
C HIS A 136 -6.44 -0.38 15.11
N LEU A 137 -7.26 -0.42 16.17
CA LEU A 137 -7.35 -1.61 17.02
C LEU A 137 -7.92 -2.79 16.20
N PRO A 138 -7.46 -4.02 16.46
CA PRO A 138 -7.95 -5.18 15.74
C PRO A 138 -9.41 -5.48 16.08
N GLY A 139 -10.04 -6.24 15.18
CA GLY A 139 -11.33 -6.86 15.44
C GLY A 139 -11.27 -8.04 16.43
N PRO A 140 -12.39 -8.77 16.57
CA PRO A 140 -12.44 -9.99 17.39
C PRO A 140 -11.40 -11.03 16.97
N ASP A 141 -11.17 -11.16 15.66
CA ASP A 141 -10.08 -11.96 15.10
C ASP A 141 -8.94 -11.02 14.66
N PRO A 142 -7.80 -10.98 15.38
CA PRO A 142 -6.67 -10.13 15.03
C PRO A 142 -5.89 -10.62 13.80
N THR A 143 -6.27 -11.75 13.19
CA THR A 143 -5.68 -12.22 11.93
C THR A 143 -6.43 -11.70 10.70
N VAL A 144 -7.62 -11.14 10.87
CA VAL A 144 -8.46 -10.62 9.80
C VAL A 144 -8.53 -9.10 9.87
N ASN A 145 -8.17 -8.41 8.79
CA ASN A 145 -8.26 -6.96 8.72
C ASN A 145 -9.72 -6.50 8.60
N ILE A 146 -10.14 -5.61 9.51
CA ILE A 146 -11.35 -4.80 9.35
C ILE A 146 -11.06 -3.54 8.53
N HIS A 147 -9.89 -2.94 8.76
CA HIS A 147 -9.41 -1.74 8.07
C HIS A 147 -8.27 -2.10 7.11
N PRO A 148 -8.16 -1.43 5.94
CA PRO A 148 -7.06 -1.67 5.03
C PRO A 148 -5.73 -1.28 5.65
N SER A 149 -4.68 -2.01 5.27
CA SER A 149 -3.31 -1.62 5.60
C SER A 149 -2.90 -0.35 4.87
N CYS A 150 -1.90 0.36 5.40
CA CYS A 150 -1.30 1.52 4.76
C CYS A 150 -0.81 1.21 3.34
N GLY A 151 -0.24 0.02 3.11
CA GLY A 151 0.16 -0.42 1.77
C GLY A 151 -1.03 -0.62 0.81
N SER A 152 -2.16 -1.13 1.31
CA SER A 152 -3.37 -1.28 0.50
C SER A 152 -4.01 0.08 0.18
N ILE A 153 -4.01 1.01 1.13
CA ILE A 153 -4.46 2.39 0.90
C ILE A 153 -3.57 3.06 -0.15
N VAL A 154 -2.25 2.89 -0.08
CA VAL A 154 -1.32 3.41 -1.09
C VAL A 154 -1.61 2.79 -2.47
N SER A 155 -1.84 1.47 -2.52
CA SER A 155 -2.22 0.77 -3.75
C SER A 155 -3.50 1.35 -4.37
N GLU A 156 -4.53 1.62 -3.57
CA GLU A 156 -5.80 2.19 -4.04
C GLU A 156 -5.68 3.64 -4.49
N GLN A 157 -4.97 4.46 -3.72
CA GLN A 157 -4.93 5.90 -3.95
C GLN A 157 -3.92 6.31 -5.03
N LEU A 158 -2.81 5.57 -5.16
CA LEU A 158 -1.69 5.95 -6.03
C LEU A 158 -1.43 4.95 -7.16
N GLY A 159 -1.82 3.68 -7.00
CA GLY A 159 -1.43 2.61 -7.92
C GLY A 159 0.09 2.44 -8.01
N HIS A 160 0.57 1.73 -9.03
CA HIS A 160 1.99 1.63 -9.32
C HIS A 160 2.37 2.62 -10.42
N LEU A 161 3.57 3.21 -10.31
CA LEU A 161 4.21 3.99 -11.39
C LEU A 161 4.34 3.22 -12.71
N THR A 162 4.37 1.88 -12.64
CA THR A 162 4.47 0.96 -13.77
C THR A 162 3.25 0.05 -13.67
N PRO A 163 2.18 0.30 -14.46
CA PRO A 163 0.91 -0.40 -14.31
C PRO A 163 0.99 -1.93 -14.43
N GLU A 164 2.04 -2.47 -15.07
CA GLU A 164 2.25 -3.91 -15.13
C GLU A 164 2.72 -4.53 -13.81
N LEU A 165 3.29 -3.76 -12.88
CA LEU A 165 3.83 -4.25 -11.62
C LEU A 165 2.85 -4.09 -10.45
N PRO A 166 2.86 -5.02 -9.46
CA PRO A 166 1.99 -4.93 -8.31
C PRO A 166 2.42 -3.77 -7.38
N PRO A 167 1.54 -2.81 -7.06
CA PRO A 167 1.88 -1.62 -6.27
C PRO A 167 2.23 -1.90 -4.80
N TYR A 168 1.86 -3.09 -4.30
CA TYR A 168 2.07 -3.49 -2.93
C TYR A 168 2.52 -4.94 -2.88
N VAL A 169 3.72 -5.19 -2.34
CA VAL A 169 4.39 -6.49 -2.37
C VAL A 169 4.79 -6.90 -0.95
N MET A 170 4.58 -8.16 -0.63
CA MET A 170 5.00 -8.80 0.61
C MET A 170 6.03 -9.91 0.36
N ILE A 171 7.11 -9.85 1.13
CA ILE A 171 8.24 -10.77 1.02
C ILE A 171 8.53 -11.40 2.39
N PRO A 172 8.53 -12.74 2.52
CA PRO A 172 8.01 -13.72 1.55
C PRO A 172 6.48 -13.82 1.57
N ARG A 173 5.86 -13.51 2.71
CA ARG A 173 4.46 -13.76 3.00
C ARG A 173 3.84 -12.62 3.78
N GLN A 174 2.52 -12.52 3.68
CA GLN A 174 1.73 -11.60 4.48
C GLN A 174 1.82 -11.92 5.97
N VAL A 175 1.75 -10.86 6.76
CA VAL A 175 1.52 -10.93 8.21
C VAL A 175 0.15 -10.30 8.51
N PRO A 176 -0.45 -10.58 9.69
CA PRO A 176 -1.68 -9.90 10.10
C PRO A 176 -1.57 -8.37 9.97
N GLY A 177 -2.66 -7.69 9.69
CA GLY A 177 -2.66 -6.23 9.54
C GLY A 177 -2.39 -5.73 8.14
N THR A 178 -1.92 -6.59 7.23
CA THR A 178 -1.41 -6.15 5.92
C THR A 178 -2.42 -6.23 4.78
N ASP A 179 -3.58 -6.85 5.00
CA ASP A 179 -4.61 -7.09 3.97
C ASP A 179 -5.39 -5.81 3.59
N SER A 180 -6.14 -5.89 2.48
CA SER A 180 -6.85 -4.75 1.86
C SER A 180 -8.25 -4.50 2.43
N ALA A 181 -8.78 -5.42 3.22
CA ALA A 181 -10.12 -5.32 3.81
C ALA A 181 -11.19 -4.95 2.76
N TYR A 182 -11.96 -3.89 3.02
CA TYR A 182 -13.03 -3.41 2.14
C TYR A 182 -12.54 -2.71 0.86
N LEU A 183 -11.24 -2.48 0.67
CA LEU A 183 -10.71 -1.99 -0.62
C LEU A 183 -10.75 -3.07 -1.70
N GLY A 184 -10.99 -4.33 -1.31
CA GLY A 184 -11.21 -5.41 -2.26
C GLY A 184 -9.93 -6.05 -2.76
N ALA A 185 -10.10 -7.07 -3.59
CA ALA A 185 -9.01 -7.96 -3.95
C ALA A 185 -7.90 -7.20 -4.67
N ALA A 186 -8.20 -6.28 -5.58
CA ALA A 186 -7.23 -5.56 -6.43
C ALA A 186 -6.10 -4.84 -5.64
N HIS A 187 -6.36 -4.49 -4.38
CA HIS A 187 -5.39 -3.80 -3.52
C HIS A 187 -4.73 -4.71 -2.49
N LYS A 188 -4.92 -6.03 -2.58
CA LYS A 188 -4.21 -7.01 -1.74
C LYS A 188 -2.71 -7.03 -2.07
N PRO A 189 -1.84 -7.23 -1.07
CA PRO A 189 -0.42 -7.37 -1.34
C PRO A 189 -0.13 -8.63 -2.15
N PHE A 190 0.73 -8.49 -3.17
CA PHE A 190 1.30 -9.61 -3.89
C PHE A 190 2.37 -10.31 -3.03
N GLU A 191 2.18 -11.60 -2.74
CA GLU A 191 3.17 -12.40 -1.99
C GLU A 191 4.18 -13.04 -2.93
N THR A 192 5.48 -12.87 -2.64
CA THR A 192 6.52 -13.54 -3.43
C THR A 192 6.61 -15.04 -3.14
N LEU A 193 6.14 -15.46 -1.96
CA LEU A 193 6.21 -16.83 -1.43
C LEU A 193 7.64 -17.41 -1.43
N SER A 194 8.63 -16.53 -1.50
CA SER A 194 10.04 -16.85 -1.67
C SER A 194 10.84 -15.96 -0.74
N ASP A 195 11.65 -16.59 0.11
CA ASP A 195 12.47 -15.87 1.09
C ASP A 195 13.85 -15.60 0.48
N PRO A 196 14.23 -14.31 0.28
CA PRO A 196 15.52 -13.93 -0.29
C PRO A 196 16.70 -14.26 0.64
N ALA A 197 16.47 -14.56 1.92
CA ALA A 197 17.52 -15.00 2.83
C ALA A 197 17.98 -16.45 2.57
N ASN A 198 17.21 -17.24 1.81
CA ASN A 198 17.63 -18.58 1.42
C ASN A 198 18.81 -18.52 0.44
N HIS A 199 19.82 -19.38 0.62
CA HIS A 199 21.02 -19.47 -0.24
C HIS A 199 20.77 -19.94 -1.69
N LYS A 200 19.52 -20.00 -2.13
CA LYS A 200 19.14 -20.31 -3.51
C LYS A 200 18.89 -19.00 -4.27
N PRO A 201 19.02 -18.98 -5.61
CA PRO A 201 18.62 -17.81 -6.38
C PRO A 201 17.18 -17.42 -6.04
N PHE A 202 16.95 -16.15 -5.73
CA PHE A 202 15.60 -15.65 -5.51
C PHE A 202 14.78 -15.83 -6.78
N GLN A 203 13.76 -16.68 -6.72
CA GLN A 203 12.89 -17.00 -7.84
C GLN A 203 11.44 -16.88 -7.39
N LEU A 204 10.66 -16.14 -8.18
CA LEU A 204 9.22 -16.06 -8.02
C LEU A 204 8.58 -17.27 -8.68
N ARG A 205 7.68 -17.95 -7.96
CA ARG A 205 6.92 -19.06 -8.56
C ARG A 205 5.98 -18.51 -9.62
N ASN A 206 5.90 -19.18 -10.77
CA ASN A 206 4.99 -18.84 -11.88
C ASN A 206 5.32 -17.56 -12.67
N PHE A 207 6.54 -17.03 -12.57
CA PHE A 207 7.02 -15.89 -13.40
C PHE A 207 7.83 -16.34 -14.63
N SER A 208 8.02 -17.66 -14.79
CA SER A 208 8.56 -18.25 -16.00
C SER A 208 7.42 -18.81 -16.86
N LEU A 209 7.39 -18.48 -18.14
CA LEU A 209 6.58 -19.22 -19.12
C LEU A 209 6.92 -20.71 -18.99
N VAL A 210 5.89 -21.55 -18.86
CA VAL A 210 6.08 -23.02 -18.82
C VAL A 210 6.83 -23.43 -20.09
N GLU A 211 7.97 -24.11 -19.94
CA GLU A 211 8.74 -24.63 -21.07
C GLU A 211 7.83 -25.43 -22.00
N GLY A 212 7.77 -25.05 -23.29
CA GLY A 212 6.94 -25.68 -24.31
C GLY A 212 5.63 -24.96 -24.67
N ILE A 213 5.33 -23.79 -24.07
CA ILE A 213 4.28 -22.89 -24.58
C ILE A 213 4.93 -21.84 -25.48
N SER A 214 4.70 -21.93 -26.79
CA SER A 214 5.11 -20.86 -27.72
C SER A 214 4.27 -19.59 -27.51
N ASP A 215 4.83 -18.42 -27.81
CA ASP A 215 4.14 -17.12 -27.67
C ASP A 215 2.77 -17.11 -28.37
N ARG A 216 2.67 -17.80 -29.52
CA ARG A 216 1.41 -17.98 -30.24
C ARG A 216 0.37 -18.76 -29.43
N ARG A 217 0.78 -19.82 -28.72
CA ARG A 217 -0.12 -20.60 -27.86
C ARG A 217 -0.52 -19.80 -26.61
N PHE A 218 0.39 -18.99 -26.08
CA PHE A 218 0.10 -18.06 -24.98
C PHE A 218 -0.93 -16.99 -25.39
N GLY A 219 -0.72 -16.34 -26.55
CA GLY A 219 -1.66 -15.37 -27.12
C GLY A 219 -3.05 -15.95 -27.39
N ASN A 220 -3.14 -17.19 -27.89
CA ASN A 220 -4.42 -17.87 -28.09
C ASN A 220 -5.17 -18.13 -26.78
N ARG A 221 -4.46 -18.51 -25.70
CA ARG A 221 -5.07 -18.68 -24.38
C ARG A 221 -5.54 -17.35 -23.79
N LYS A 222 -4.77 -16.28 -23.95
CA LYS A 222 -5.16 -14.92 -23.55
C LYS A 222 -6.43 -14.47 -24.27
N SER A 223 -6.50 -14.67 -25.59
CA SER A 223 -7.70 -14.35 -26.38
C SER A 223 -8.93 -15.14 -25.93
N LEU A 224 -8.75 -16.44 -25.63
CA LEU A 224 -9.84 -17.29 -25.13
C LEU A 224 -10.32 -16.85 -23.74
N LEU A 225 -9.39 -16.51 -22.82
CA LEU A 225 -9.73 -15.98 -21.50
C LEU A 225 -10.52 -14.68 -21.62
N GLN A 226 -10.04 -13.72 -22.42
CA GLN A 226 -10.75 -12.45 -22.67
C GLN A 226 -12.14 -12.64 -23.29
N GLN A 227 -12.37 -13.72 -24.04
CA GLN A 227 -13.70 -14.06 -24.55
C GLN A 227 -14.61 -14.62 -23.43
N PHE A 228 -14.05 -15.45 -22.55
CA PHE A 228 -14.75 -15.97 -21.38
C PHE A 228 -15.08 -14.87 -20.36
N ASP A 229 -14.14 -13.97 -20.09
CA ASP A 229 -14.32 -12.84 -19.17
C ASP A 229 -15.39 -11.87 -19.69
N ARG A 230 -15.36 -11.54 -20.99
CA ARG A 230 -16.41 -10.73 -21.63
C ARG A 230 -17.77 -11.42 -21.66
N PHE A 231 -17.82 -12.74 -21.66
CA PHE A 231 -19.07 -13.50 -21.55
C PHE A 231 -19.58 -13.47 -20.10
N ARG A 232 -18.68 -13.61 -19.13
CA ARG A 232 -19.00 -13.67 -17.70
C ARG A 232 -19.37 -12.31 -17.11
N GLN A 233 -18.70 -11.22 -17.51
CA GLN A 233 -19.10 -9.84 -17.18
C GLN A 233 -20.48 -9.48 -17.73
N ARG A 234 -20.92 -10.09 -18.84
CA ARG A 234 -22.28 -9.93 -19.36
C ARG A 234 -23.33 -10.68 -18.53
N VAL A 235 -22.93 -11.66 -17.71
CA VAL A 235 -23.81 -12.52 -16.91
C VAL A 235 -23.83 -12.08 -15.43
N ASP A 236 -22.80 -11.40 -14.94
CA ASP A 236 -22.63 -11.10 -13.51
C ASP A 236 -22.90 -9.61 -13.20
N GLN A 237 -23.89 -9.33 -12.34
CA GLN A 237 -24.28 -7.97 -11.90
C GLN A 237 -23.60 -7.54 -10.59
N SER A 238 -22.70 -8.35 -10.02
CA SER A 238 -22.26 -8.21 -8.62
C SER A 238 -20.96 -7.41 -8.38
N GLY A 239 -20.22 -7.00 -9.42
CA GLY A 239 -19.01 -6.17 -9.31
C GLY A 239 -17.79 -6.81 -8.62
N GLN A 240 -17.91 -8.03 -8.08
CA GLN A 240 -16.83 -8.74 -7.41
C GLN A 240 -15.77 -9.33 -8.36
N LEU A 241 -16.05 -9.38 -9.67
CA LEU A 241 -15.20 -10.05 -10.66
C LEU A 241 -14.19 -9.14 -11.36
N ASP A 242 -14.37 -7.82 -11.36
CA ASP A 242 -13.47 -6.92 -12.08
C ASP A 242 -12.06 -6.96 -11.49
N ALA A 243 -11.92 -7.13 -10.18
CA ALA A 243 -10.63 -7.30 -9.51
C ALA A 243 -9.86 -8.55 -9.96
N ILE A 244 -10.54 -9.64 -10.35
CA ILE A 244 -9.88 -10.85 -10.88
C ILE A 244 -9.28 -10.57 -12.26
N ASN A 245 -9.99 -9.81 -13.09
CA ASN A 245 -9.54 -9.44 -14.43
C ASN A 245 -8.31 -8.53 -14.36
N ASP A 246 -8.29 -7.56 -13.45
CA ASP A 246 -7.15 -6.65 -13.25
C ASP A 246 -5.89 -7.42 -12.82
N PHE A 247 -6.02 -8.37 -11.89
CA PHE A 247 -4.90 -9.22 -11.49
C PHE A 247 -4.36 -10.09 -12.62
N GLN A 248 -5.26 -10.63 -13.45
CA GLN A 248 -4.84 -11.42 -14.61
C GLN A 248 -4.12 -10.55 -15.63
N GLN A 249 -4.62 -9.34 -15.91
CA GLN A 249 -3.98 -8.39 -16.81
C GLN A 249 -2.60 -7.97 -16.32
N GLN A 250 -2.44 -7.67 -15.02
CA GLN A 250 -1.13 -7.40 -14.41
C GLN A 250 -0.19 -8.61 -14.54
N ALA A 251 -0.64 -9.81 -14.16
CA ALA A 251 0.17 -11.03 -14.30
C ALA A 251 0.63 -11.27 -15.76
N TYR A 252 -0.23 -10.98 -16.74
CA TYR A 252 0.14 -11.02 -18.14
C TYR A 252 1.16 -9.95 -18.52
N GLY A 253 1.00 -8.72 -18.02
CA GLY A 253 1.98 -7.64 -18.21
C GLY A 253 3.37 -8.06 -17.74
N ILE A 254 3.47 -8.59 -16.51
CA ILE A 254 4.77 -9.02 -15.96
C ILE A 254 5.39 -10.18 -16.76
N LEU A 255 4.58 -11.14 -17.22
CA LEU A 255 5.07 -12.28 -18.00
C LEU A 255 5.46 -11.93 -19.44
N SER A 256 4.94 -10.82 -19.97
CA SER A 256 5.14 -10.40 -21.37
C SER A 256 5.98 -9.13 -21.54
N SER A 257 6.34 -8.45 -20.45
CA SER A 257 7.28 -7.34 -20.52
C SER A 257 8.67 -7.88 -20.87
N ASP A 258 9.20 -7.48 -22.02
CA ASP A 258 10.61 -7.64 -22.31
C ASP A 258 11.40 -6.86 -21.25
N ARG A 259 12.38 -7.52 -20.64
CA ARG A 259 13.23 -6.99 -19.55
C ARG A 259 13.77 -5.59 -19.80
#